data_AF-A0A401T870-F1
#
_entry.id   AF-A0A401T870-F1
#
_cell.length_a   1.000
_cell.length_b   1.000
_cell.length_c   1.000
_cell.angle_alpha   90.00
_cell.angle_beta   90.00
_cell.angle_gamma   90.00
#
_symmetry.space_group_name_H-M   'P 1'
#
loop_
_entity.id
_entity.type
_entity.pdbx_description
1 polymer ?
#
loop_
_entity_poly.entity_id
_entity_poly.type
_entity_poly.pdbx_seq_one_letter_code
_entity_poly.pdbx_strand_id
1 'polypeptide(L)'
;MLEAICKHWEGPISLALYLSDAEAQQFLRYAQGSEVLMSRSNVGYHIVYKEGQFYPVNLLRNIAMKHVNTPYMFLSDIDFLPMYGLYEYL
;
A
#
# COMPACT_ATOMS: atom_id res chain seq x y z
N MET A 1 -9.34 -2.18 5.45
CA MET A 1 -8.23 -3.16 5.35
C MET A 1 -6.88 -2.48 5.50
N LEU A 2 -6.56 -1.45 4.72
CA LEU A 2 -5.26 -0.76 4.78
C LEU A 2 -4.89 -0.19 6.16
N GLU A 3 -5.85 0.38 6.89
CA GLU A 3 -5.64 0.81 8.28
C GLU A 3 -5.23 -0.32 9.21
N ALA A 4 -5.79 -1.52 9.03
CA ALA A 4 -5.43 -2.68 9.84
C ALA A 4 -3.99 -3.11 9.53
N ILE A 5 -3.59 -3.13 8.25
CA ILE A 5 -2.21 -3.39 7.85
C ILE A 5 -1.27 -2.37 8.51
N CYS A 6 -1.59 -1.07 8.45
CA CYS A 6 -0.76 -0.03 9.06
C CYS A 6 -0.67 -0.12 10.60
N LYS A 7 -1.66 -0.73 11.25
CA LYS A 7 -1.63 -1.01 12.70
C LYS A 7 -0.79 -2.24 13.05
N HIS A 8 -0.74 -3.23 12.16
CA HIS A 8 -0.02 -4.48 12.38
C HIS A 8 1.44 -4.42 11.88
N TRP A 9 1.72 -3.56 10.91
CA TRP A 9 3.03 -3.37 10.29
C TRP A 9 3.55 -1.97 10.55
N GLU A 10 4.45 -1.84 11.53
CA GLU A 10 5.04 -0.55 11.90
C GLU A 10 6.09 -0.07 10.89
N GLY A 11 6.68 -0.98 10.12
CA GLY A 11 7.70 -0.67 9.11
C GLY A 11 7.21 0.14 7.90
N PRO A 12 8.11 0.58 7.01
CA PRO A 12 7.75 1.29 5.79
C PRO A 12 6.86 0.45 4.86
N ILE A 13 5.96 1.12 4.14
CA ILE A 13 5.06 0.47 3.16
C ILE A 13 5.17 1.21 1.83
N SER A 14 5.37 0.48 0.74
CA SER A 14 5.19 0.96 -0.63
C SER A 14 3.97 0.27 -1.23
N LEU A 15 2.86 1.01 -1.37
CA LEU A 15 1.57 0.48 -1.80
C LEU A 15 1.24 0.93 -3.22
N ALA A 16 1.06 -0.03 -4.13
CA ALA A 16 0.53 0.23 -5.47
C ALA A 16 -0.96 -0.13 -5.56
N LEU A 17 -1.78 0.78 -6.11
CA LEU A 17 -3.22 0.63 -6.25
C LEU A 17 -3.64 0.82 -7.70
N TYR A 18 -4.46 -0.10 -8.22
CA TYR A 18 -4.98 -0.03 -9.58
C TYR A 18 -6.40 0.54 -9.59
N LEU A 19 -6.54 1.84 -9.84
CA LEU A 19 -7.78 2.60 -9.63
C LEU A 19 -8.17 3.40 -10.87
N SER A 20 -9.47 3.59 -11.09
CA SER A 20 -9.99 4.63 -11.97
C SER A 20 -9.88 6.00 -11.31
N ASP A 21 -10.09 7.09 -12.06
CA ASP A 21 -10.11 8.45 -11.52
C ASP A 21 -11.06 8.63 -10.34
N ALA A 22 -12.28 8.09 -10.46
CA ALA A 22 -13.28 8.17 -9.40
C ALA A 22 -12.82 7.43 -8.13
N GLU A 23 -12.26 6.23 -8.29
CA GLU A 23 -11.73 5.43 -7.17
C GLU A 23 -10.51 6.09 -6.53
N ALA A 24 -9.62 6.73 -7.32
CA ALA A 24 -8.47 7.47 -6.82
C ALA A 24 -8.90 8.66 -5.96
N GLN A 25 -9.92 9.42 -6.40
CA GLN A 25 -10.49 10.52 -5.62
C GLN A 25 -11.16 10.03 -4.33
N GLN A 26 -11.86 8.89 -4.39
CA GLN A 26 -12.43 8.27 -3.20
C GLN A 26 -11.35 7.80 -2.23
N PHE A 27 -10.28 7.19 -2.74
CA PHE A 27 -9.15 6.74 -1.95
C PHE A 27 -8.45 7.91 -1.25
N LEU A 28 -8.25 9.03 -1.96
CA LEU A 28 -7.64 10.22 -1.37
C LEU A 28 -8.45 10.75 -0.18
N ARG A 29 -9.78 10.85 -0.32
CA ARG A 29 -10.66 11.25 0.78
C ARG A 29 -10.62 10.26 1.94
N TYR A 30 -10.59 8.96 1.65
CA TYR A 30 -10.46 7.92 2.67
C TYR A 30 -9.14 8.05 3.43
N ALA A 31 -8.01 8.18 2.73
CA ALA A 31 -6.69 8.30 3.33
C ALA A 31 -6.59 9.57 4.20
N GLN A 32 -7.10 10.70 3.71
CA GLN A 32 -7.12 11.97 4.44
C GLN A 32 -8.05 11.96 5.66
N GLY A 33 -9.13 11.18 5.62
CA GLY A 33 -10.09 11.05 6.72
C GLY A 33 -9.68 10.03 7.80
N SER A 34 -8.66 9.20 7.55
CA SER A 34 -8.19 8.21 8.52
C SER A 34 -7.05 8.77 9.38
N GLU A 35 -7.29 8.88 10.69
CA GLU A 35 -6.25 9.27 11.66
C GLU A 35 -5.04 8.33 11.63
N VAL A 36 -5.28 7.05 11.38
CA VAL A 36 -4.24 6.01 11.32
C VAL A 36 -3.35 6.24 10.11
N LEU A 37 -3.92 6.51 8.94
CA LEU A 37 -3.13 6.73 7.72
C LEU A 37 -2.44 8.08 7.75
N MET A 38 -3.13 9.12 8.22
CA MET A 38 -2.57 10.47 8.34
C MET A 38 -1.44 10.59 9.36
N SER A 39 -1.42 9.76 10.40
CA SER A 39 -0.32 9.75 11.39
C SER A 39 0.94 9.04 10.90
N ARG A 40 0.89 8.35 9.77
CA ARG A 40 2.00 7.56 9.22
C ARG A 40 2.78 8.35 8.18
N SER A 41 4.06 8.61 8.46
CA SER A 41 4.97 9.31 7.52
C SER A 41 5.78 8.37 6.63
N ASN A 42 5.61 7.05 6.75
CA ASN A 42 6.41 6.01 6.08
C ASN A 42 5.55 5.09 5.18
N VAL A 43 4.42 5.59 4.67
CA VAL A 43 3.55 4.87 3.73
C VAL A 43 3.51 5.63 2.41
N GLY A 44 4.04 5.02 1.35
CA GLY A 44 3.98 5.53 -0.02
C GLY A 44 2.75 4.99 -0.74
N TYR A 45 1.98 5.88 -1.36
CA TYR A 45 0.81 5.53 -2.17
C TYR A 45 1.11 5.77 -3.66
N HIS A 46 1.02 4.72 -4.48
CA HIS A 46 1.26 4.78 -5.92
C HIS A 46 -0.02 4.39 -6.66
N ILE A 47 -0.67 5.40 -7.27
CA ILE A 47 -1.87 5.17 -8.07
C ILE A 47 -1.46 4.82 -9.50
N VAL A 48 -1.91 3.66 -9.96
CA VAL A 48 -1.80 3.20 -11.34
C VAL A 48 -3.19 3.26 -11.92
N TYR A 49 -3.38 4.14 -12.91
CA TYR A 49 -4.70 4.35 -13.48
C TYR A 49 -5.15 3.13 -14.29
N LYS A 50 -6.43 2.79 -14.16
CA LYS A 50 -7.04 1.67 -14.87
C LYS A 50 -6.98 1.89 -16.39
N GLU A 51 -6.31 0.97 -17.08
CA GLU A 51 -6.17 0.94 -18.53
C GLU A 51 -6.40 -0.49 -19.06
N GLY A 52 -7.30 -0.63 -20.03
CA GLY A 52 -7.61 -1.94 -20.64
C GLY A 52 -8.46 -2.86 -19.74
N GLN A 53 -8.56 -4.13 -20.15
CA GLN A 53 -9.48 -5.09 -19.53
C GLN A 53 -8.85 -5.96 -18.44
N PHE A 54 -7.53 -6.10 -18.43
CA PHE A 54 -6.84 -7.04 -17.55
C PHE A 54 -6.30 -6.35 -16.29
N TYR A 55 -6.19 -7.12 -15.21
CA TYR A 55 -5.56 -6.66 -13.97
C TYR A 55 -4.03 -6.85 -14.03
N PRO A 56 -3.23 -5.78 -14.08
CA PRO A 56 -1.81 -5.87 -14.40
C PRO A 56 -0.97 -6.15 -13.13
N VAL A 57 -1.18 -7.30 -12.48
CA VAL A 57 -0.59 -7.61 -11.16
C VAL A 57 0.94 -7.43 -11.11
N ASN A 58 1.66 -7.83 -12.16
CA ASN A 58 3.12 -7.71 -12.19
C ASN A 58 3.57 -6.25 -12.33
N LEU A 59 2.83 -5.41 -13.05
CA LEU A 59 3.11 -3.98 -13.13
C LEU A 59 2.98 -3.33 -11.76
N LEU A 60 1.92 -3.64 -11.01
CA LEU A 60 1.69 -3.10 -9.68
C LEU A 60 2.83 -3.48 -8.72
N ARG A 61 3.23 -4.75 -8.73
CA ARG A 61 4.38 -5.22 -7.94
C ARG A 61 5.65 -4.49 -8.32
N ASN A 62 5.96 -4.35 -9.61
CA ASN A 62 7.14 -3.63 -10.07
C ASN A 62 7.14 -2.16 -9.64
N ILE A 63 5.98 -1.49 -9.69
CA ILE A 63 5.84 -0.09 -9.24
C ILE A 63 6.09 0.01 -7.73
N ALA A 64 5.47 -0.85 -6.92
CA ALA A 64 5.71 -0.88 -5.48
C ALA A 64 7.20 -1.12 -5.17
N MET A 65 7.81 -2.13 -5.80
CA MET A 65 9.24 -2.49 -5.64
C MET A 65 10.17 -1.32 -5.98
N LYS A 66 9.91 -0.62 -7.09
CA LYS A 66 10.75 0.51 -7.55
C LYS A 66 10.83 1.66 -6.54
N HIS A 67 9.80 1.82 -5.70
CA HIS A 67 9.71 2.90 -4.72
C HIS A 67 10.02 2.47 -3.29
N VAL A 68 10.46 1.23 -3.08
CA VAL A 68 11.00 0.79 -1.79
C VAL A 68 12.30 1.54 -1.49
N ASN A 69 12.45 2.00 -0.25
CA ASN A 69 13.63 2.72 0.25
C ASN A 69 14.42 1.92 1.29
N THR A 70 14.07 0.64 1.49
CA THR A 70 14.75 -0.29 2.40
C THR A 70 15.60 -1.29 1.62
N PRO A 71 16.68 -1.85 2.22
CA PRO A 71 17.54 -2.84 1.54
C PRO A 71 16.85 -4.16 1.23
N TYR A 72 15.84 -4.52 2.01
CA TYR A 72 15.02 -5.73 1.86
C TYR A 72 13.54 -5.37 1.86
N MET A 73 12.72 -6.24 1.29
CA MET A 73 11.28 -6.07 1.25
C MET A 73 10.54 -7.37 1.52
N PHE A 74 9.42 -7.25 2.21
CA PHE A 74 8.43 -8.30 2.38
C PHE A 74 7.26 -8.02 1.43
N LEU A 75 7.14 -8.81 0.36
CA LEU A 75 6.06 -8.67 -0.62
C LEU A 75 4.79 -9.35 -0.09
N SER A 76 3.68 -8.61 0.00
CA SER A 76 2.41 -9.11 0.49
C SER A 76 1.25 -8.52 -0.30
N ASP A 77 0.20 -9.32 -0.53
CA ASP A 77 -1.05 -8.83 -1.12
C ASP A 77 -1.90 -8.12 -0.05
N ILE A 78 -2.76 -7.18 -0.45
CA ILE A 78 -3.48 -6.27 0.49
C ILE A 78 -4.53 -6.96 1.37
N ASP A 79 -4.87 -8.21 1.08
CA ASP A 79 -5.79 -9.04 1.85
C ASP A 79 -5.08 -9.87 2.93
N PHE A 80 -3.75 -9.84 2.99
CA PHE A 80 -2.98 -10.42 4.08
C PHE A 80 -2.77 -9.41 5.21
N LEU A 81 -3.10 -9.84 6.42
CA LEU A 81 -2.86 -9.08 7.63
C LEU A 81 -1.68 -9.70 8.39
N PRO A 82 -0.52 -9.01 8.49
CA PRO A 82 0.62 -9.48 9.27
C PRO A 82 0.26 -9.71 10.74
N MET A 83 0.97 -10.62 11.42
CA MET A 83 0.92 -10.66 12.88
C MET A 83 1.62 -9.44 13.47
N TYR A 84 1.16 -8.98 14.64
CA TYR A 84 1.88 -7.97 15.41
C TYR A 84 3.32 -8.43 15.70
N GLY A 85 4.27 -7.50 15.61
CA GLY A 85 5.69 -7.79 15.85
C GLY A 85 6.42 -8.43 14.66
N LEU A 86 5.76 -8.68 13.52
CA LEU A 86 6.40 -9.32 12.37
C LEU A 86 7.52 -8.48 11.78
N TYR A 87 7.38 -7.14 11.80
CA TYR A 87 8.39 -6.24 11.25
C TYR A 87 9.70 -6.30 12.04
N GLU A 88 9.62 -6.37 13.37
CA GLU A 88 10.76 -6.45 14.27
C GLU A 88 11.44 -7.83 14.23
N TYR A 89 10.70 -8.86 13.84
CA TYR A 89 11.19 -10.22 13.72
C TYR A 89 12.02 -10.46 12.44
N LEU A 90 11.69 -9.77 11.34
CA LEU A 90 12.34 -9.91 10.02
C LEU A 90 13.59 -9.04 9.88
#